data_AF-A0A392M0W8-F1
#
_entry.id   AF-A0A392M0W8-F1
#
_cell.length_a   1.000
_cell.length_b   1.000
_cell.length_c   1.000
_cell.angle_alpha   90.00
_cell.angle_beta   90.00
_cell.angle_gamma   90.00
#
_symmetry.space_group_name_H-M   'P 1'
#
loop_
_entity.id
_entity.type
_entity.pdbx_description
1 polymer ?
#
loop_
_entity_poly.entity_id
_entity_poly.type
_entity_poly.pdbx_seq_one_letter_code
_entity_poly.pdbx_strand_id
1 'polypeptide(L)' 'NIKAVDHRWNQHGLGGDNLEGKCRSLHPGPISLLHWSGKGKPWLRLDSRRPCIVDHLWAPYDLYRSSRHFFEE' A
#
# COMPACT_ATOMS: atom_id res chain seq x y z
N ASN A 1 10.86 22.41 18.93
CA ASN A 1 11.90 21.44 18.51
C ASN A 1 11.26 20.31 17.73
N ILE A 2 11.78 20.01 16.54
CA ILE A 2 11.39 18.85 15.71
C ILE A 2 12.48 17.78 15.87
N LYS A 3 12.09 16.51 16.00
CA LYS A 3 13.01 15.37 16.10
C LYS A 3 12.66 14.33 15.05
N ALA A 4 13.66 13.60 14.57
CA ALA A 4 13.44 12.46 13.70
C ALA A 4 12.66 11.36 14.44
N VAL A 5 11.79 10.68 13.70
CA VAL A 5 11.05 9.51 14.17
C VAL A 5 11.61 8.29 13.43
N ASP A 6 11.59 7.13 14.10
CA ASP A 6 12.00 5.86 13.51
C ASP A 6 11.24 5.56 12.20
N HIS A 7 11.95 5.05 11.19
CA HIS A 7 11.40 4.77 9.86
C HIS A 7 10.22 3.79 9.88
N ARG A 8 10.08 2.94 10.91
CA ARG A 8 8.93 2.03 11.07
C ARG A 8 7.58 2.75 11.08
N TRP A 9 7.56 4.04 11.45
CA TRP A 9 6.36 4.85 11.57
C TRP A 9 5.94 5.52 10.26
N ASN A 10 6.67 5.30 9.15
CA ASN A 10 6.26 5.83 7.85
C ASN A 10 6.93 5.07 6.70
N GLN A 11 6.49 3.84 6.43
CA GLN A 11 6.91 3.10 5.24
C GLN A 11 6.21 3.69 4.01
N HIS A 12 6.82 4.70 3.40
CA HIS A 12 6.24 5.51 2.34
C HIS A 12 6.65 5.09 0.92
N GLY A 13 6.07 5.74 -0.09
CA GLY A 13 6.40 5.46 -1.49
C GLY A 13 5.78 4.17 -2.03
N LEU A 14 4.81 3.57 -1.32
CA LEU A 14 4.20 2.31 -1.72
C LEU A 14 3.34 2.42 -2.99
N GLY A 15 3.07 3.64 -3.46
CA GLY A 15 2.41 3.89 -4.73
C GLY A 15 3.22 3.56 -5.99
N GLY A 16 4.46 3.06 -5.83
CA GLY A 16 5.33 2.72 -6.94
C GLY A 16 6.05 3.93 -7.53
N ASP A 17 6.82 3.72 -8.58
CA ASP A 17 7.43 4.82 -9.33
C ASP A 17 6.41 5.51 -10.26
N ASN A 18 6.68 6.78 -10.59
CA ASN A 18 5.76 7.61 -11.38
C ASN A 18 5.99 7.51 -12.90
N LEU A 19 6.93 6.68 -13.36
CA LEU A 19 7.31 6.56 -14.77
C LEU A 19 6.71 5.30 -15.40
N GLU A 20 7.01 4.14 -14.81
CA GLU A 20 6.61 2.81 -15.27
C GLU A 20 5.57 2.18 -14.34
N GLY A 21 5.35 2.72 -13.13
CA GLY A 21 4.38 2.19 -12.18
C GLY A 21 4.83 0.89 -11.52
N LYS A 22 6.14 0.61 -11.45
CA LYS A 22 6.69 -0.60 -10.84
C LYS A 22 6.41 -0.62 -9.34
N CYS A 23 6.14 -1.83 -8.87
CA CYS A 23 5.97 -2.12 -7.46
C CYS A 23 7.27 -1.88 -6.68
N ARG A 24 7.13 -1.34 -5.47
CA ARG A 24 8.23 -1.23 -4.51
C ARG A 24 8.12 -2.30 -3.45
N SER A 25 9.25 -2.86 -3.05
CA SER A 25 9.34 -3.75 -1.91
C SER A 25 9.26 -2.99 -0.59
N LEU A 26 8.95 -3.70 0.48
CA LEU A 26 9.06 -3.17 1.84
C LEU A 26 10.53 -3.11 2.26
N HIS A 27 10.88 -2.14 3.11
CA HIS A 27 12.18 -2.11 3.76
C HIS A 27 12.28 -3.22 4.81
N PRO A 28 13.48 -3.74 5.08
CA PRO A 28 13.68 -4.75 6.12
C PRO A 28 13.36 -4.18 7.52
N GLY A 29 12.84 -5.04 8.39
CA GLY A 29 12.56 -4.73 9.79
C GLY A 29 11.07 -4.54 10.12
N PRO A 30 10.73 -4.26 11.39
CA PRO A 30 9.36 -4.05 11.83
C PRO A 30 8.73 -2.81 11.19
N ILE A 31 7.47 -2.92 10.77
CA ILE A 31 6.70 -1.83 10.18
C ILE A 31 5.46 -1.58 11.04
N SER A 32 5.22 -0.32 11.39
CA SER A 32 4.03 0.10 12.15
C SER A 32 3.01 0.84 11.26
N LEU A 33 3.47 1.58 10.25
CA LEU A 33 2.59 2.34 9.35
C LEU A 33 3.03 2.21 7.90
N LEU A 34 2.10 1.81 7.04
CA LEU A 34 2.25 1.76 5.59
C LEU A 34 1.63 3.00 4.94
N HIS A 35 2.31 3.60 3.97
CA HIS A 35 1.89 4.85 3.35
C HIS A 35 2.03 4.81 1.81
N TRP A 36 0.89 4.73 1.13
CA TRP A 36 0.75 4.84 -0.34
C TRP A 36 0.74 6.30 -0.80
N SER A 37 1.87 6.98 -0.64
CA SER A 37 2.09 8.31 -1.23
C SER A 37 2.16 8.22 -2.76
N GLY A 38 1.68 9.26 -3.48
CA GLY A 38 1.77 9.34 -4.95
C GLY A 38 0.54 8.81 -5.69
N LYS A 39 0.72 8.44 -6.97
CA LYS A 39 -0.36 8.10 -7.92
C LYS A 39 -0.89 6.66 -7.79
N GLY A 40 -0.06 5.68 -7.44
CA GLY A 40 -0.47 4.27 -7.33
C GLY A 40 -1.23 3.96 -6.04
N LYS A 41 -2.46 4.44 -5.92
CA LYS A 41 -3.33 4.09 -4.78
C LYS A 41 -3.71 2.60 -4.84
N PRO A 42 -3.81 1.92 -3.67
CA PRO A 42 -4.03 0.47 -3.64
C PRO A 42 -5.35 0.06 -4.28
N TRP A 43 -6.46 0.78 -4.01
CA TRP A 43 -7.77 0.51 -4.62
C TRP A 43 -7.73 0.59 -6.15
N LEU A 44 -7.06 1.60 -6.74
CA LEU A 44 -6.95 1.72 -8.20
C LEU A 44 -6.24 0.52 -8.84
N ARG A 45 -5.21 -0.01 -8.18
CA ARG A 45 -4.44 -1.16 -8.68
C ARG A 45 -5.20 -2.48 -8.50
N LEU A 46 -5.90 -2.64 -7.39
CA LEU A 46 -6.79 -3.77 -7.13
C LEU A 46 -7.94 -3.80 -8.14
N ASP A 47 -8.62 -2.68 -8.35
CA ASP A 47 -9.77 -2.58 -9.27
C ASP A 47 -9.35 -2.81 -10.73
N SER A 48 -8.14 -2.40 -11.11
CA SER A 48 -7.59 -2.65 -12.45
C SER A 48 -6.98 -4.05 -12.62
N ARG A 49 -7.10 -4.92 -11.61
CA ARG A 49 -6.53 -6.29 -11.59
C ARG A 49 -5.01 -6.32 -11.87
N ARG A 50 -4.30 -5.26 -11.47
CA ARG A 50 -2.84 -5.14 -11.53
C ARG A 50 -2.25 -4.72 -10.18
N PRO A 51 -2.54 -5.46 -9.09
CA PRO A 51 -2.05 -5.11 -7.77
C PRO A 51 -0.55 -5.36 -7.63
N CYS A 52 0.09 -4.53 -6.80
CA CYS A 52 1.35 -4.94 -6.17
C CYS A 52 1.04 -5.84 -4.98
N ILE A 53 1.98 -6.74 -4.61
CA ILE A 53 1.81 -7.62 -3.44
C ILE A 53 1.42 -6.83 -2.18
N VAL A 54 2.03 -5.64 -1.99
CA VAL A 54 1.75 -4.78 -0.84
C VAL A 54 0.30 -4.29 -0.79
N ASP A 55 -0.39 -4.15 -1.93
CA ASP A 55 -1.77 -3.64 -1.99
C ASP A 55 -2.76 -4.59 -1.32
N HIS A 56 -2.47 -5.89 -1.32
CA HIS A 56 -3.30 -6.88 -0.63
C HIS A 56 -3.26 -6.71 0.90
N LEU A 57 -2.25 -6.03 1.47
CA LEU A 57 -2.26 -5.68 2.89
C LEU A 57 -3.28 -4.58 3.19
N TRP A 58 -3.59 -3.72 2.21
CA TRP A 58 -4.61 -2.69 2.34
C TRP A 58 -6.02 -3.25 2.11
N ALA A 59 -6.18 -4.19 1.18
CA ALA A 59 -7.49 -4.66 0.71
C ALA A 59 -8.50 -5.07 1.81
N PRO A 60 -8.13 -5.76 2.91
CA PRO A 60 -9.05 -6.10 3.98
C PRO A 60 -9.62 -4.90 4.75
N TYR A 61 -8.98 -3.73 4.59
CA TYR A 61 -9.35 -2.47 5.22
C TYR A 61 -10.05 -1.51 4.24
N ASP A 62 -10.36 -1.97 3.03
CA ASP A 62 -11.20 -1.22 2.11
C ASP A 62 -12.62 -1.12 2.67
N LEU A 63 -13.05 0.09 2.99
CA LEU A 63 -14.39 0.35 3.53
C LEU A 63 -15.46 0.43 2.43
N TYR A 64 -15.06 0.60 1.16
CA TYR A 64 -15.99 0.66 0.04
C TYR A 64 -16.36 -0.74 -0.45
N ARG A 65 -15.37 -1.64 -0.58
CA ARG A 65 -15.60 -3.03 -0.96
C ARG A 65 -15.65 -3.89 0.31
N SER A 66 -16.87 -4.15 0.79
CA SER A 66 -17.11 -4.99 1.97
C SER A 66 -16.37 -6.34 1.87
N SER A 67 -15.72 -6.75 2.97
CA SER A 67 -14.93 -7.99 3.07
C SER A 67 -15.70 -9.28 2.74
N ARG A 68 -17.04 -9.20 2.62
CA ARG A 68 -17.88 -10.34 2.23
C ARG A 68 -17.60 -10.85 0.82
N HIS A 69 -17.05 -10.03 -0.08
CA HIS A 69 -16.78 -10.45 -1.45
C HIS A 69 -15.40 -11.08 -1.67
N PHE A 70 -14.52 -11.13 -0.66
CA PHE A 70 -13.17 -11.69 -0.83
C PHE A 70 -13.12 -13.23 -0.97
N PHE A 71 -14.22 -13.93 -0.66
CA PHE A 71 -14.31 -15.39 -0.74
C PHE A 71 -15.13 -15.90 -1.93
N GLU A 72 -15.66 -15.02 -2.79
CA GLU A 72 -16.58 -15.40 -3.88
C GLU A 72 -16.03 -15.17 -5.30
N GLU A 73 -14.75 -14.81 -5.47
CA GLU A 73 -14.12 -14.69 -6.81
C GLU A 73 -12.87 -15.58 -6.95
#